data_AF-A0A7S0Y3U4-F1
#
_entry.id   AF-A0A7S0Y3U4-F1
#
_cell.length_a   1.000
_cell.length_b   1.000
_cell.length_c   1.000
_cell.angle_alpha   90.00
_cell.angle_beta   90.00
_cell.angle_gamma   90.00
#
_symmetry.space_group_name_H-M   'P 1'
#
loop_
_entity.id
_entity.type
_entity.pdbx_description
1 polymer ?
#
loop_
_entity_poly.entity_id
_entity_poly.type
_entity_poly.pdbx_seq_one_letter_code
_entity_poly.pdbx_strand_id
1 'polypeptide(L)'
;LFGTMVSSSAWALVVLLLSRSAAVAEYTPIRVGACEDAFAPFVYFAHGETVGFDVEQWKVIHSLSAQDAVRTGGDMSAMLSLEREPEIELVKFDDFENRFANGTLDVFLCGLYITPQRFRSHDFLPPYFSSGLRAVVMSRPDHLDLVTVFVMMLGKPDVYA
;
A
#
# COMPACT_ATOMS: atom_id res chain seq x y z
N LEU A 1 -24.35 46.89 -46.37
CA LEU A 1 -24.17 45.43 -46.28
C LEU A 1 -22.68 45.14 -46.11
N PHE A 2 -22.20 45.18 -44.87
CA PHE A 2 -20.81 44.84 -44.53
C PHE A 2 -20.76 43.34 -44.22
N GLY A 3 -20.15 42.55 -45.09
CA GLY A 3 -19.86 41.13 -44.86
C GLY A 3 -18.40 40.97 -44.48
N THR A 4 -18.14 40.66 -43.21
CA THR A 4 -16.80 40.36 -42.69
C THR A 4 -16.38 38.96 -43.14
N MET A 5 -15.33 38.93 -43.97
CA MET A 5 -14.65 37.73 -44.41
C MET A 5 -13.74 37.25 -43.27
N VAL A 6 -14.25 36.39 -42.40
CA VAL A 6 -13.45 35.77 -41.33
C VAL A 6 -12.54 34.72 -41.96
N SER A 7 -11.24 35.00 -41.93
CA SER A 7 -10.14 34.19 -42.45
C SER A 7 -10.15 32.76 -41.88
N SER A 8 -10.07 31.77 -42.77
CA SER A 8 -10.01 30.34 -42.47
C SER A 8 -8.78 29.90 -41.65
N SER A 9 -7.76 30.76 -41.52
CA SER A 9 -6.52 30.47 -40.78
C SER A 9 -6.69 30.48 -39.26
N ALA A 10 -7.70 31.18 -38.72
CA ALA A 10 -7.94 31.25 -37.28
C ALA A 10 -8.45 29.91 -36.72
N TRP A 11 -9.26 29.18 -37.50
CA TRP A 11 -9.82 27.89 -37.10
C TRP A 11 -8.76 26.78 -37.05
N ALA A 12 -7.82 26.77 -38.00
CA ALA A 12 -6.75 25.79 -38.03
C ALA A 12 -5.81 25.91 -36.81
N LEU A 13 -5.52 27.13 -36.36
CA LEU A 13 -4.71 27.38 -35.17
C LEU A 13 -5.42 26.96 -33.88
N VAL A 14 -6.73 27.19 -33.76
CA VAL A 14 -7.53 26.75 -32.60
C VAL A 14 -7.60 25.22 -32.52
N VAL A 15 -7.76 24.53 -33.64
CA VAL A 15 -7.78 23.05 -33.68
C VAL A 15 -6.41 22.46 -33.35
N LEU A 16 -5.31 23.05 -33.85
CA LEU A 16 -3.95 22.61 -33.54
C LEU A 16 -3.58 22.88 -32.07
N LEU A 17 -4.03 23.99 -31.47
CA LEU A 17 -3.80 24.30 -30.06
C LEU A 17 -4.58 23.38 -29.11
N LEU A 18 -5.78 22.92 -29.48
CA LEU A 18 -6.55 21.97 -28.68
C LEU A 18 -6.04 20.53 -28.77
N SER A 19 -5.32 20.17 -29.83
CA SER A 19 -4.80 18.81 -30.02
C SER A 19 -3.55 18.45 -29.21
N ARG A 20 -2.88 19.43 -28.59
CA ARG A 20 -1.64 19.21 -27.83
C ARG A 20 -1.83 18.96 -26.32
N SER A 21 -3.05 19.07 -25.80
CA SER A 21 -3.29 19.08 -24.34
C SER A 21 -3.72 17.72 -23.75
N ALA A 22 -3.56 16.62 -24.46
CA ALA A 22 -3.97 15.30 -23.96
C ALA A 22 -2.83 14.28 -23.96
N ALA A 23 -1.66 14.67 -23.45
CA ALA A 23 -0.88 13.69 -22.70
C ALA A 23 -1.52 13.62 -21.30
N VAL A 24 -2.66 12.94 -21.21
CA VAL A 24 -3.23 12.56 -19.90
C VAL A 24 -2.17 11.65 -19.29
N ALA A 25 -1.50 12.11 -18.23
CA ALA A 25 -0.62 11.25 -17.46
C ALA A 25 -1.40 9.99 -17.09
N GLU A 26 -0.89 8.84 -17.50
CA GLU A 26 -1.58 7.57 -17.37
C GLU A 26 -1.82 7.28 -15.88
N TYR A 27 -3.08 7.22 -15.48
CA TYR A 27 -3.49 6.89 -14.12
C TYR A 27 -3.16 5.42 -13.83
N THR A 28 -2.26 5.19 -12.88
CA THR A 28 -2.03 3.86 -12.31
C THR A 28 -2.45 3.87 -10.84
N PRO A 29 -3.50 3.12 -10.44
CA PRO A 29 -3.89 3.03 -9.04
C PRO A 29 -2.77 2.40 -8.22
N ILE A 30 -2.63 2.82 -6.96
CA ILE A 30 -1.70 2.18 -6.02
C ILE A 30 -2.21 0.76 -5.73
N ARG A 31 -1.36 -0.24 -5.96
CA ARG A 31 -1.68 -1.65 -5.75
C ARG A 31 -1.27 -2.08 -4.37
N VAL A 32 -2.27 -2.38 -3.55
CA VAL A 32 -2.11 -2.62 -2.12
C VAL A 32 -2.44 -4.07 -1.84
N GLY A 33 -1.47 -4.81 -1.34
CA GLY A 33 -1.63 -6.19 -0.92
C GLY A 33 -1.67 -6.28 0.60
N ALA A 34 -2.49 -7.16 1.11
CA ALA A 34 -2.47 -7.59 2.51
C ALA A 34 -2.19 -9.09 2.57
N CYS A 35 -1.51 -9.57 3.60
CA CYS A 35 -1.22 -11.00 3.64
C CYS A 35 -2.48 -11.86 3.76
N GLU A 36 -2.50 -12.92 2.95
CA GLU A 36 -3.61 -13.88 2.87
C GLU A 36 -3.81 -14.62 4.20
N ASP A 37 -2.70 -15.02 4.84
CA ASP A 37 -2.75 -15.68 6.14
C ASP A 37 -3.20 -14.69 7.23
N ALA A 38 -4.25 -15.05 7.96
CA ALA A 38 -4.76 -14.21 9.04
C ALA A 38 -3.69 -13.97 10.10
N PHE A 39 -3.26 -12.72 10.21
CA PHE A 39 -2.29 -12.25 11.17
C PHE A 39 -2.93 -11.22 12.11
N ALA A 40 -3.97 -11.65 12.82
CA ALA A 40 -4.66 -10.79 13.77
C ALA A 40 -3.69 -10.32 14.89
N PRO A 41 -3.78 -9.06 15.31
CA PRO A 41 -4.78 -8.05 14.93
C PRO A 41 -4.39 -7.18 13.71
N PHE A 42 -3.28 -7.47 13.03
CA PHE A 42 -2.72 -6.60 11.97
C PHE A 42 -3.48 -6.68 10.66
N VAL A 43 -3.72 -7.90 10.16
CA VAL A 43 -4.50 -8.18 8.94
C VAL A 43 -5.25 -9.48 9.14
N TYR A 44 -6.56 -9.49 8.91
CA TYR A 44 -7.39 -10.69 8.95
C TYR A 44 -8.71 -10.44 8.20
N PHE A 45 -9.37 -11.51 7.78
CA PHE A 45 -10.68 -11.41 7.13
C PHE A 45 -11.80 -11.46 8.18
N ALA A 46 -12.66 -10.45 8.20
CA ALA A 46 -13.85 -10.42 9.05
C ALA A 46 -14.97 -9.65 8.38
N HIS A 47 -16.22 -10.08 8.60
CA HIS A 47 -17.42 -9.43 8.05
C HIS A 47 -17.44 -9.30 6.52
N GLY A 48 -16.72 -10.16 5.79
CA GLY A 48 -16.64 -10.12 4.33
C GLY A 48 -15.54 -9.20 3.78
N GLU A 49 -14.70 -8.62 4.64
CA GLU A 49 -13.68 -7.65 4.27
C GLU A 49 -12.32 -7.97 4.91
N THR A 50 -11.25 -7.54 4.26
CA THR A 50 -9.91 -7.53 4.85
C THR A 50 -9.81 -6.35 5.82
N VAL A 51 -9.64 -6.65 7.09
CA VAL A 51 -9.59 -5.66 8.18
C VAL A 51 -8.34 -5.86 9.03
N GLY A 52 -8.07 -4.91 9.91
CA GLY A 52 -6.98 -5.01 10.88
C GLY A 52 -6.22 -3.71 11.03
N PHE A 53 -5.28 -3.70 11.97
CA PHE A 53 -4.52 -2.50 12.31
C PHE A 53 -3.75 -1.92 11.11
N ASP A 54 -3.18 -2.77 10.26
CA ASP A 54 -2.41 -2.31 9.10
C ASP A 54 -3.33 -1.74 8.01
N VAL A 55 -4.49 -2.34 7.82
CA VAL A 55 -5.52 -1.86 6.87
C VAL A 55 -6.00 -0.47 7.27
N GLU A 56 -6.33 -0.29 8.55
CA GLU A 56 -6.81 1.00 9.06
C GLU A 56 -5.71 2.07 9.02
N GLN A 57 -4.47 1.72 9.36
CA GLN A 57 -3.34 2.64 9.18
C GLN A 57 -3.17 3.06 7.72
N TRP A 58 -3.25 2.11 6.79
CA TRP A 58 -3.10 2.39 5.37
C TRP A 58 -4.18 3.35 4.86
N LYS A 59 -5.45 3.16 5.25
CA LYS A 59 -6.54 4.09 4.92
C LYS A 59 -6.25 5.53 5.37
N VAL A 60 -5.70 5.68 6.59
CA VAL A 60 -5.32 6.99 7.13
C VAL A 60 -4.16 7.59 6.34
N ILE A 61 -3.11 6.82 6.07
CA ILE A 61 -1.94 7.27 5.30
C ILE A 61 -2.37 7.70 3.90
N HIS A 62 -3.13 6.85 3.21
CA HIS A 62 -3.67 7.14 1.88
C HIS A 62 -4.46 8.45 1.86
N SER A 63 -5.36 8.63 2.83
CA SER A 63 -6.17 9.85 2.95
C SER A 63 -5.32 11.10 3.20
N LEU A 64 -4.30 11.00 4.05
CA LEU A 64 -3.39 12.12 4.32
C LEU A 64 -2.50 12.43 3.13
N SER A 65 -2.00 11.42 2.42
CA SER A 65 -1.23 11.57 1.18
C SER A 65 -2.06 12.26 0.10
N ALA A 66 -3.34 11.89 -0.05
CA ALA A 66 -4.26 12.54 -0.99
C ALA A 66 -4.41 14.03 -0.68
N GLN A 67 -4.66 14.36 0.59
CA GLN A 67 -4.81 15.74 1.05
C GLN A 67 -3.54 16.57 0.86
N ASP A 68 -2.37 16.00 1.17
CA ASP A 68 -1.10 16.70 1.01
C ASP A 68 -0.72 16.92 -0.46
N ALA A 69 -1.00 15.95 -1.32
CA ALA A 69 -0.81 16.08 -2.77
C ALA A 69 -1.65 17.25 -3.33
N VAL A 70 -2.92 17.36 -2.93
CA VAL A 70 -3.79 18.50 -3.28
C VAL A 70 -3.20 19.82 -2.76
N ARG A 71 -2.76 19.83 -1.50
CA ARG A 71 -2.28 21.06 -0.82
C ARG A 71 -0.97 21.59 -1.40
N THR A 72 -0.05 20.70 -1.73
CA THR A 72 1.31 21.05 -2.18
C THR A 72 1.40 21.29 -3.69
N GLY A 73 0.30 21.05 -4.42
CA GLY A 73 0.32 21.07 -5.89
C GLY A 73 1.16 19.93 -6.43
N GLY A 74 1.06 18.75 -5.79
CA GLY A 74 1.75 17.53 -6.20
C GLY A 74 1.40 17.13 -7.64
N ASP A 75 2.15 16.15 -8.16
CA ASP A 75 1.90 15.65 -9.51
C ASP A 75 0.43 15.22 -9.66
N MET A 76 -0.22 15.69 -10.73
CA MET A 76 -1.59 15.34 -11.10
C MET A 76 -1.76 13.82 -11.19
N SER A 77 -0.73 13.09 -11.63
CA SER A 77 -0.76 11.63 -11.68
C SER A 77 -0.88 11.02 -10.27
N ALA A 78 -0.08 11.51 -9.31
CA ALA A 78 -0.11 11.07 -7.92
C ALA A 78 -1.41 11.45 -7.21
N MET A 79 -1.96 12.64 -7.51
CA MET A 79 -3.27 13.05 -7.01
C MET A 79 -4.37 12.11 -7.51
N LEU A 80 -4.41 11.83 -8.81
CA LEU A 80 -5.37 10.91 -9.41
C LEU A 80 -5.25 9.51 -8.79
N SER A 81 -4.02 8.99 -8.62
CA SER A 81 -3.75 7.70 -7.96
C SER A 81 -4.29 7.59 -6.54
N LEU A 82 -4.51 8.72 -5.85
CA LEU A 82 -4.97 8.81 -4.47
C LEU A 82 -6.44 9.25 -4.34
N GLU A 83 -7.15 9.52 -5.45
CA GLU A 83 -8.56 9.95 -5.40
C GLU A 83 -9.54 8.86 -4.96
N ARG A 84 -9.16 7.59 -5.14
CA ARG A 84 -10.00 6.43 -4.81
C ARG A 84 -9.39 5.63 -3.68
N GLU A 85 -10.23 5.11 -2.79
CA GLU A 85 -9.77 4.11 -1.85
C GLU A 85 -9.20 2.91 -2.62
N PRO A 86 -7.99 2.45 -2.28
CA PRO A 86 -7.35 1.35 -2.99
C PRO A 86 -8.06 0.04 -2.64
N GLU A 87 -8.28 -0.77 -3.65
CA GLU A 87 -8.69 -2.17 -3.46
C GLU A 87 -7.52 -2.92 -2.84
N ILE A 88 -7.77 -3.55 -1.69
CA ILE A 88 -6.77 -4.35 -0.98
C ILE A 88 -6.96 -5.80 -1.38
N GLU A 89 -5.99 -6.33 -2.12
CA GLU A 89 -5.97 -7.74 -2.52
C GLU A 89 -5.25 -8.60 -1.47
N LEU A 90 -5.62 -9.89 -1.37
CA LEU A 90 -4.89 -10.84 -0.56
C LEU A 90 -3.69 -11.39 -1.33
N VAL A 91 -2.52 -11.36 -0.70
CA VAL A 91 -1.25 -11.78 -1.28
C VAL A 91 -0.59 -12.82 -0.39
N LYS A 92 -0.09 -13.89 -0.98
CA LYS A 92 0.69 -14.91 -0.26
C LYS A 92 1.97 -14.31 0.29
N PHE A 93 2.30 -14.66 1.51
CA PHE A 93 3.52 -14.15 2.16
C PHE A 93 4.79 -14.49 1.38
N ASP A 94 4.85 -15.62 0.69
CA ASP A 94 6.03 -16.00 -0.10
C ASP A 94 6.10 -15.31 -1.48
N ASP A 95 5.04 -14.59 -1.89
CA ASP A 95 4.93 -14.00 -3.23
C ASP A 95 5.16 -12.48 -3.25
N PHE A 96 4.99 -11.78 -2.13
CA PHE A 96 5.03 -10.31 -2.13
C PHE A 96 6.36 -9.73 -2.66
N GLU A 97 7.50 -10.38 -2.39
CA GLU A 97 8.82 -9.92 -2.85
C GLU A 97 8.92 -9.97 -4.38
N ASN A 98 8.41 -11.04 -5.01
CA ASN A 98 8.37 -11.15 -6.47
C ASN A 98 7.46 -10.09 -7.08
N ARG A 99 6.34 -9.80 -6.41
CA ARG A 99 5.38 -8.79 -6.86
C ARG A 99 5.89 -7.36 -6.73
N PHE A 100 6.73 -7.07 -5.74
CA PHE A 100 7.49 -5.83 -5.71
C PHE A 100 8.49 -5.77 -6.87
N ALA A 101 9.25 -6.85 -7.09
CA ALA A 101 10.30 -6.89 -8.10
C ALA A 101 9.78 -6.72 -9.55
N ASN A 102 8.59 -7.27 -9.85
CA ASN A 102 7.96 -7.12 -11.16
C ASN A 102 7.03 -5.89 -11.24
N GLY A 103 6.96 -5.10 -10.17
CA GLY A 103 6.15 -3.91 -10.07
C GLY A 103 4.68 -4.20 -10.28
N THR A 104 4.13 -5.28 -9.71
CA THR A 104 2.68 -5.59 -9.63
C THR A 104 2.10 -5.34 -8.25
N LEU A 105 2.92 -4.90 -7.29
CA LEU A 105 2.54 -4.56 -5.92
C LEU A 105 3.34 -3.31 -5.50
N ASP A 106 2.67 -2.35 -4.89
CA ASP A 106 3.29 -1.08 -4.45
C ASP A 106 3.38 -0.98 -2.93
N VAL A 107 2.43 -1.61 -2.21
CA VAL A 107 2.36 -1.62 -0.75
C VAL A 107 1.97 -3.00 -0.25
N PHE A 108 2.60 -3.47 0.83
CA PHE A 108 2.29 -4.75 1.46
C PHE A 108 2.01 -4.60 2.96
N LEU A 109 0.87 -5.13 3.42
CA LEU A 109 0.35 -5.03 4.78
C LEU A 109 0.36 -6.42 5.43
N CYS A 110 1.16 -6.66 6.48
CA CYS A 110 1.21 -7.98 7.14
C CYS A 110 1.90 -8.02 8.52
N GLY A 111 1.79 -6.97 9.34
CA GLY A 111 2.49 -6.87 10.62
C GLY A 111 3.98 -7.19 10.48
N LEU A 112 4.58 -6.75 9.36
CA LEU A 112 5.81 -7.35 8.85
C LEU A 112 6.97 -7.04 9.77
N TYR A 113 7.74 -8.09 10.07
CA TYR A 113 8.99 -7.93 10.78
C TYR A 113 10.06 -7.30 9.88
N ILE A 114 10.61 -6.16 10.32
CA ILE A 114 11.71 -5.49 9.66
C ILE A 114 13.01 -6.21 10.01
N THR A 115 13.52 -7.03 9.09
CA THR A 115 14.83 -7.68 9.21
C THR A 115 15.90 -6.89 8.45
N PRO A 116 17.19 -7.04 8.78
CA PRO A 116 18.27 -6.41 8.00
C PRO A 116 18.25 -6.79 6.51
N GLN A 117 17.84 -8.03 6.20
CA GLN A 117 17.72 -8.50 4.81
C GLN A 117 16.61 -7.76 4.05
N ARG A 118 15.44 -7.60 4.65
CA ARG A 118 14.31 -6.89 4.03
C ARG A 118 14.58 -5.39 3.93
N PHE A 119 15.17 -4.79 4.97
CA PHE A 119 15.51 -3.37 4.97
C PHE A 119 16.52 -2.98 3.87
N ARG A 120 17.34 -3.93 3.39
CA ARG A 120 18.23 -3.69 2.24
C ARG A 120 17.53 -3.71 0.89
N SER A 121 16.36 -4.34 0.80
CA SER A 121 15.66 -4.61 -0.48
C SER A 121 14.37 -3.81 -0.63
N HIS A 122 13.79 -3.32 0.46
CA HIS A 122 12.49 -2.65 0.48
C HIS A 122 12.53 -1.47 1.45
N ASP A 123 11.79 -0.42 1.11
CA ASP A 123 11.54 0.70 2.01
C ASP A 123 10.46 0.35 3.04
N PHE A 124 10.63 0.88 4.24
CA PHE A 124 9.70 0.69 5.36
C PHE A 124 9.26 2.04 5.90
N LEU A 125 7.98 2.13 6.27
CA LEU A 125 7.53 3.18 7.17
C LEU A 125 8.22 3.04 8.54
N PRO A 126 8.28 4.12 9.34
CA PRO A 126 8.73 4.03 10.73
C PRO A 126 7.99 2.90 11.47
N PRO A 127 8.70 2.08 12.27
CA PRO A 127 8.08 0.94 12.92
C PRO A 127 6.99 1.41 13.89
N TYR A 128 5.78 0.89 13.72
CA TYR A 128 4.61 1.23 14.54
C TYR A 128 4.34 0.20 15.66
N PHE A 129 4.96 -0.98 15.60
CA PHE A 129 4.82 -2.03 16.60
C PHE A 129 6.17 -2.65 16.98
N SER A 130 6.36 -2.93 18.26
CA SER A 130 7.57 -3.57 18.79
C SER A 130 7.20 -4.67 19.76
N SER A 131 7.85 -5.81 19.59
CA SER A 131 7.68 -7.00 20.41
C SER A 131 8.89 -7.89 20.15
N GLY A 132 8.91 -9.09 20.72
CA GLY A 132 9.98 -10.05 20.46
C GLY A 132 9.41 -11.46 20.48
N LEU A 133 10.26 -12.44 20.19
CA LEU A 133 9.90 -13.84 20.26
C LEU A 133 9.41 -14.17 21.67
N ARG A 134 8.18 -14.69 21.76
CA ARG A 134 7.61 -15.19 23.00
C ARG A 134 7.12 -16.61 22.77
N ALA A 135 7.47 -17.47 23.72
CA ALA A 135 6.89 -18.79 23.82
C ALA A 135 5.46 -18.66 24.36
N VAL A 136 4.48 -19.11 23.59
CA VAL A 136 3.13 -19.32 24.09
C VAL A 136 3.00 -20.78 24.50
N VAL A 137 2.62 -21.01 25.75
CA VAL A 137 2.43 -22.33 26.33
C VAL A 137 0.98 -22.47 26.81
N MET A 138 0.42 -23.66 26.66
CA MET A 138 -0.91 -23.96 27.18
C MET A 138 -0.89 -23.86 28.71
N SER A 139 -1.80 -23.06 29.28
CA SER A 139 -2.00 -23.04 30.72
C SER A 139 -2.62 -24.38 31.15
N ARG A 140 -1.83 -25.24 31.79
CA ARG A 140 -2.34 -26.44 32.49
C ARG A 140 -2.27 -26.19 34.00
N PRO A 141 -3.31 -26.54 34.77
CA PRO A 141 -3.29 -26.35 36.23
C PRO A 141 -2.19 -27.19 36.90
N ASP A 142 -1.89 -28.39 36.38
CA ASP A 142 -1.04 -29.37 37.05
C ASP A 142 -0.15 -30.10 36.01
N HIS A 143 1.17 -29.88 36.08
CA HIS A 143 2.25 -30.54 35.31
C HIS A 143 2.43 -30.18 33.81
N LEU A 144 3.65 -29.72 33.50
CA LEU A 144 4.17 -29.45 32.14
C LEU A 144 5.19 -30.54 31.75
N ASP A 145 4.72 -31.76 31.45
CA ASP A 145 5.63 -32.84 31.04
C ASP A 145 5.93 -32.82 29.52
N LEU A 146 5.13 -32.08 28.74
CA LEU A 146 5.33 -31.82 27.30
C LEU A 146 4.80 -30.43 26.97
N VAL A 147 5.70 -29.50 26.65
CA VAL A 147 5.37 -28.12 26.26
C VAL A 147 5.41 -28.03 24.73
N THR A 148 4.25 -27.88 24.09
CA THR A 148 4.19 -27.37 22.72
C THR A 148 4.42 -25.87 22.78
N VAL A 149 5.59 -25.41 22.33
CA VAL A 149 5.93 -23.99 22.25
C VAL A 149 5.50 -23.46 20.89
N PHE A 150 4.55 -22.53 20.89
CA PHE A 150 4.29 -21.70 19.71
C PHE A 150 5.18 -20.46 19.79
N VAL A 151 6.06 -20.29 18.81
CA VAL A 151 6.90 -19.10 18.67
C VAL A 151 6.21 -18.15 17.71
N MET A 152 5.65 -17.05 18.23
CA MET A 152 5.08 -16.00 17.39
C MET A 152 6.11 -14.89 17.16
N MET A 153 6.35 -14.53 15.90
CA MET A 153 7.22 -13.42 15.54
C MET A 153 6.41 -12.13 15.47
N LEU A 154 6.76 -11.16 16.30
CA LEU A 154 6.27 -9.79 16.17
C LEU A 154 7.43 -8.85 16.56
N GLY A 155 7.76 -7.83 15.75
CA GLY A 155 8.54 -6.61 16.11
C GLY A 155 10.09 -6.60 16.20
N LYS A 156 10.71 -5.51 15.70
CA LYS A 156 12.13 -5.04 15.72
C LYS A 156 13.31 -6.05 15.63
N PRO A 157 14.31 -5.80 14.74
CA PRO A 157 15.34 -6.75 14.30
C PRO A 157 15.88 -7.68 15.38
N ASP A 158 15.77 -8.99 15.16
CA ASP A 158 16.56 -9.99 15.85
C ASP A 158 17.95 -9.99 15.20
N VAL A 159 18.97 -9.63 15.97
CA VAL A 159 20.37 -9.65 15.55
C VAL A 159 20.97 -11.07 15.59
N TYR A 160 20.19 -12.07 16.00
CA TYR A 160 20.58 -13.47 16.11
C TYR A 160 19.79 -14.41 15.20
N ALA A 161 18.93 -13.89 14.30
CA ALA A 161 18.26 -14.64 13.25
C ALA A 161 19.05 -14.62 11.93
#